data_AF-A0A380WQX3-F1
#
_entry.id   AF-A0A380WQX3-F1
#
_cell.length_a   1.000
_cell.length_b   1.000
_cell.length_c   1.000
_cell.angle_alpha   90.00
_cell.angle_beta   90.00
_cell.angle_gamma   90.00
#
_symmetry.space_group_name_H-M   'P 1'
#
loop_
_entity.id
_entity.type
_entity.pdbx_description
1 polymer ?
#
loop_
_entity_poly.entity_id
_entity_poly.type
_entity_poly.pdbx_seq_one_letter_code
_entity_poly.pdbx_strand_id
1 'polypeptide(L)'
;MYGGKFGLPGLAMTLLLGLAPAAAGDFTLEGYFAGKTSAVGSFSAINGVKRKFTVDLMGKWNGKTLTLVEDFAYDDGERDRKTWRFERVARGKYRGTREDVIGETLVTISGNTARFSYLVDLDASNKSNRVRFYDTMRLQDDGTVLNKALVTKFGLPVALTRVEFRRR
;
A
#
# COMPACT_ATOMS: atom_id res chain seq x y z
N MET A 1 -34.51 -69.49 -25.00
CA MET A 1 -33.15 -69.31 -24.45
C MET A 1 -32.74 -67.87 -24.72
N TYR A 2 -32.61 -67.07 -23.66
CA TYR A 2 -32.30 -65.64 -23.71
C TYR A 2 -30.78 -65.44 -23.67
N GLY A 3 -30.20 -64.72 -24.62
CA GLY A 3 -28.81 -64.26 -24.62
C GLY A 3 -28.64 -63.15 -25.66
N GLY A 4 -27.91 -62.06 -25.45
CA GLY A 4 -27.13 -61.60 -24.30
C GLY A 4 -27.20 -60.06 -24.23
N LYS A 5 -26.99 -59.53 -23.02
CA LYS A 5 -27.03 -58.10 -22.71
C LYS A 5 -25.68 -57.43 -23.00
N PHE A 6 -25.75 -56.26 -23.61
CA PHE A 6 -24.67 -55.28 -23.78
C PHE A 6 -24.08 -54.86 -22.42
N GLY A 7 -22.76 -54.70 -22.36
CA GLY A 7 -22.05 -54.13 -21.21
C GLY A 7 -20.74 -53.47 -21.66
N LEU A 8 -20.77 -52.18 -21.91
CA LEU A 8 -19.58 -51.32 -21.96
C LEU A 8 -19.21 -50.95 -20.52
N PRO A 9 -17.98 -51.16 -20.04
CA PRO A 9 -17.55 -50.60 -18.77
C PRO A 9 -17.23 -49.11 -18.97
N GLY A 10 -18.01 -48.26 -18.31
CA GLY A 10 -17.74 -46.83 -18.21
C GLY A 10 -16.47 -46.59 -17.39
N LEU A 11 -15.51 -45.87 -17.97
CA LEU A 11 -14.37 -45.33 -17.24
C LEU A 11 -14.87 -44.20 -16.34
N ALA A 12 -14.85 -44.41 -15.03
CA ALA A 12 -15.09 -43.36 -14.05
C ALA A 12 -13.90 -42.39 -14.05
N MET A 13 -14.12 -41.15 -14.49
CA MET A 13 -13.14 -40.07 -14.36
C MET A 13 -13.25 -39.49 -12.94
N THR A 14 -12.35 -39.94 -12.05
CA THR A 14 -12.25 -39.39 -10.69
C THR A 14 -11.67 -37.98 -10.76
N LEU A 15 -12.54 -36.98 -10.64
CA LEU A 15 -12.15 -35.58 -10.49
C LEU A 15 -11.52 -35.40 -9.10
N LEU A 16 -10.19 -35.41 -9.00
CA LEU A 16 -9.49 -34.91 -7.82
C LEU A 16 -9.71 -33.39 -7.79
N LEU A 17 -10.72 -32.94 -7.04
CA LEU A 17 -10.83 -31.57 -6.57
C LEU A 17 -9.67 -31.32 -5.61
N GLY A 18 -8.53 -30.92 -6.18
CA GLY A 18 -7.48 -30.26 -5.41
C GLY A 18 -8.09 -29.01 -4.80
N LEU A 19 -8.37 -29.05 -3.50
CA LEU A 19 -8.48 -27.86 -2.68
C LEU A 19 -7.09 -27.20 -2.72
N ALA A 20 -6.88 -26.35 -3.73
CA ALA A 20 -5.88 -25.31 -3.61
C ALA A 20 -6.23 -24.56 -2.31
N PRO A 21 -5.29 -24.37 -1.38
CA PRO A 21 -5.56 -23.46 -0.28
C PRO A 21 -6.01 -22.15 -0.93
N ALA A 22 -7.15 -21.61 -0.48
CA ALA A 22 -7.58 -20.29 -0.87
C ALA A 22 -6.39 -19.37 -0.58
N ALA A 23 -5.71 -18.91 -1.63
CA ALA A 23 -4.59 -18.00 -1.47
C ALA A 23 -5.14 -16.83 -0.69
N ALA A 24 -4.67 -16.65 0.55
CA ALA A 24 -4.91 -15.44 1.31
C ALA A 24 -4.59 -14.29 0.35
N GLY A 25 -5.62 -13.53 -0.06
CA GLY A 25 -5.52 -12.65 -1.22
C GLY A 25 -4.28 -11.78 -1.11
N ASP A 26 -3.41 -11.83 -2.12
CA ASP A 26 -2.16 -11.06 -2.15
C ASP A 26 -2.47 -9.60 -1.81
N PHE A 27 -1.72 -9.01 -0.88
CA PHE A 27 -1.85 -7.60 -0.58
C PHE A 27 -1.60 -6.78 -1.85
N THR A 28 -2.55 -5.93 -2.20
CA THR A 28 -2.43 -4.98 -3.31
C THR A 28 -2.85 -3.60 -2.83
N LEU A 29 -2.27 -2.55 -3.41
CA LEU A 29 -2.63 -1.19 -3.02
C LEU A 29 -4.10 -0.92 -3.32
N GLU A 30 -4.56 -1.29 -4.51
CA GLU A 30 -5.96 -1.13 -4.91
C GLU A 30 -6.91 -1.97 -4.06
N GLY A 31 -6.54 -3.20 -3.68
CA GLY A 31 -7.38 -4.06 -2.86
C GLY A 31 -7.57 -3.57 -1.43
N TYR A 32 -6.63 -2.78 -0.90
CA TYR A 32 -6.74 -2.20 0.44
C TYR A 32 -7.28 -0.76 0.43
N PHE A 33 -6.78 0.09 -0.47
CA PHE A 33 -7.02 1.52 -0.43
C PHE A 33 -8.15 2.01 -1.35
N ALA A 34 -8.69 1.19 -2.25
CA ALA A 34 -9.87 1.59 -3.01
C ALA A 34 -11.08 1.76 -2.07
N GLY A 35 -11.73 2.92 -2.11
CA GLY A 35 -12.80 3.29 -1.18
C GLY A 35 -12.29 4.17 -0.03
N LYS A 36 -13.00 4.12 1.11
CA LYS A 36 -12.70 4.94 2.28
C LYS A 36 -11.75 4.20 3.21
N THR A 37 -10.66 4.87 3.59
CA THR A 37 -9.74 4.41 4.62
C THR A 37 -9.48 5.57 5.57
N SER A 38 -9.10 5.27 6.80
CA SER A 38 -8.62 6.29 7.73
C SER A 38 -7.34 5.84 8.40
N ALA A 39 -6.57 6.79 8.92
CA ALA A 39 -5.33 6.48 9.59
C ALA A 39 -5.07 7.38 10.79
N VAL A 40 -4.27 6.85 11.71
CA VAL A 40 -3.61 7.60 12.77
C VAL A 40 -2.11 7.47 12.60
N GLY A 41 -1.39 8.57 12.76
CA GLY A 41 0.04 8.60 12.52
C GLY A 41 0.81 9.53 13.43
N SER A 42 2.12 9.35 13.39
CA SER A 42 3.08 10.17 14.13
C SER A 42 4.34 10.39 13.31
N PHE A 43 4.90 11.58 13.42
CA PHE A 43 6.21 11.96 12.93
C PHE A 43 7.11 12.31 14.13
N SER A 44 8.36 11.88 14.12
CA SER A 44 9.34 12.20 15.18
C SER A 44 10.71 12.43 14.58
N ALA A 45 11.28 13.61 14.80
CA ALA A 45 12.59 14.00 14.30
C ALA A 45 13.64 14.08 15.42
N ILE A 46 14.91 13.96 15.03
CA ILE A 46 16.07 13.97 15.95
C ILE A 46 16.27 15.32 16.65
N ASN A 47 15.71 16.40 16.12
CA ASN A 47 15.74 17.74 16.72
C ASN A 47 14.65 17.95 17.79
N GLY A 48 13.94 16.88 18.18
CA GLY A 48 12.91 16.92 19.22
C GLY A 48 11.49 17.17 18.70
N VAL A 49 11.32 17.53 17.42
CA VAL A 49 9.99 17.73 16.83
C VAL A 49 9.20 16.42 16.83
N LYS A 50 8.00 16.45 17.40
CA LYS A 50 7.04 15.34 17.40
C LYS A 50 5.67 15.88 17.02
N ARG A 51 5.02 15.24 16.06
CA ARG A 51 3.68 15.59 15.60
C ARG A 51 2.83 14.34 15.52
N LYS A 52 1.55 14.45 15.87
CA LYS A 52 0.55 13.42 15.61
C LYS A 52 -0.44 13.93 14.58
N PHE A 53 -0.99 13.02 13.79
CA PHE A 53 -1.97 13.38 12.79
C PHE A 53 -2.98 12.26 12.59
N THR A 54 -4.16 12.65 12.12
CA THR A 54 -5.16 11.75 11.55
C THR A 54 -5.24 11.98 10.06
N VAL A 55 -5.58 10.94 9.30
CA VAL A 55 -5.77 11.03 7.86
C VAL A 55 -7.10 10.41 7.47
N ASP A 56 -7.89 11.12 6.69
CA ASP A 56 -9.00 10.52 5.94
C ASP A 56 -8.54 10.30 4.49
N LEU A 57 -8.77 9.10 3.97
CA LEU A 57 -8.32 8.69 2.65
C LEU A 57 -9.49 8.28 1.75
N MET A 58 -9.43 8.70 0.50
CA MET A 58 -10.35 8.29 -0.56
C MET A 58 -9.57 7.75 -1.75
N GLY A 59 -9.60 6.45 -1.94
CA GLY A 59 -8.99 5.78 -3.08
C GLY A 59 -9.98 5.51 -4.21
N LYS A 60 -9.55 5.77 -5.44
CA LYS A 60 -10.25 5.41 -6.68
C LYS A 60 -9.35 4.56 -7.55
N TRP A 61 -9.81 3.35 -7.87
CA TRP A 61 -9.15 2.44 -8.80
C TRP A 61 -9.87 2.45 -10.14
N ASN A 62 -9.13 2.62 -11.24
CA ASN A 62 -9.70 2.64 -12.59
C ASN A 62 -9.32 1.40 -13.43
N GLY A 63 -8.78 0.35 -12.80
CA GLY A 63 -8.26 -0.84 -13.48
C GLY A 63 -6.75 -0.81 -13.77
N LYS A 64 -6.11 0.38 -13.71
CA LYS A 64 -4.67 0.54 -13.95
C LYS A 64 -3.95 1.41 -12.91
N THR A 65 -4.61 2.48 -12.47
CA THR A 65 -4.05 3.48 -11.55
C THR A 65 -4.96 3.66 -10.35
N LEU A 66 -4.36 3.60 -9.16
CA LEU A 66 -4.98 3.96 -7.89
C LEU A 66 -4.67 5.44 -7.65
N THR A 67 -5.69 6.28 -7.62
CA THR A 67 -5.58 7.65 -7.11
C THR A 67 -6.04 7.65 -5.67
N LEU A 68 -5.17 8.05 -4.74
CA LEU A 68 -5.42 8.07 -3.31
C LEU A 68 -5.29 9.51 -2.81
N VAL A 69 -6.43 10.13 -2.52
CA VAL A 69 -6.48 11.46 -1.91
C VAL A 69 -6.39 11.28 -0.40
N GLU A 70 -5.50 12.05 0.23
CA GLU A 70 -5.19 11.98 1.66
C GLU A 70 -5.39 13.36 2.28
N ASP A 71 -6.31 13.45 3.25
CA ASP A 71 -6.61 14.65 4.01
C ASP A 71 -6.01 14.53 5.41
N PHE A 72 -4.93 15.27 5.67
CA PHE A 72 -4.22 15.28 6.94
C PHE A 72 -4.78 16.36 7.88
N ALA A 73 -4.97 15.98 9.13
CA ALA A 73 -5.21 16.91 10.23
C ALA A 73 -4.17 16.66 11.33
N TYR A 74 -3.35 17.67 11.60
CA TYR A 74 -2.30 17.61 12.62
C TYR A 74 -2.81 18.10 13.98
N ASP A 75 -2.15 17.68 15.05
CA ASP A 75 -2.49 18.04 16.43
C ASP A 75 -2.26 19.53 16.77
N ASP A 76 -1.44 20.23 15.98
CA ASP A 76 -1.23 21.68 16.05
C ASP A 76 -2.25 22.50 15.23
N GLY A 77 -3.23 21.85 14.61
CA GLY A 77 -4.28 22.48 13.81
C GLY A 77 -3.93 22.69 12.33
N GLU A 78 -2.69 22.40 11.91
CA GLU A 78 -2.31 22.41 10.50
C GLU A 78 -3.13 21.36 9.73
N ARG A 79 -3.44 21.68 8.46
CA ARG A 79 -4.07 20.75 7.53
C ARG A 79 -3.27 20.71 6.25
N ASP A 80 -3.18 19.51 5.69
CA ASP A 80 -2.50 19.29 4.42
C ASP A 80 -3.32 18.29 3.59
N ARG A 81 -3.22 18.41 2.28
CA ARG A 81 -3.86 17.49 1.35
C ARG A 81 -2.81 16.97 0.40
N LYS A 82 -2.71 15.66 0.33
CA LYS A 82 -1.79 14.96 -0.56
C LYS A 82 -2.53 14.04 -1.51
N THR A 83 -2.00 13.84 -2.72
CA THR A 83 -2.59 12.92 -3.70
C THR A 83 -1.57 11.98 -4.30
N TRP A 84 -1.56 10.75 -3.83
CA TRP A 84 -0.79 9.69 -4.47
C TRP A 84 -1.49 9.18 -5.73
N ARG A 85 -0.69 8.89 -6.76
CA ARG A 85 -1.11 8.13 -7.94
C ARG A 85 -0.19 6.94 -8.13
N PHE A 86 -0.72 5.73 -7.95
CA PHE A 86 0.02 4.49 -8.14
C PHE A 86 -0.46 3.79 -9.41
N GLU A 87 0.35 3.84 -10.47
CA GLU A 87 0.13 3.05 -11.70
C GLU A 87 0.71 1.65 -11.50
N ARG A 88 -0.10 0.61 -11.72
CA ARG A 88 0.36 -0.77 -11.71
C ARG A 88 1.15 -1.06 -12.98
N VAL A 89 2.42 -1.40 -12.83
CA VAL A 89 3.33 -1.70 -13.96
C VAL A 89 3.59 -3.21 -14.12
N ALA A 90 3.43 -3.99 -13.05
CA ALA A 90 3.42 -5.46 -13.10
C ALA A 90 2.71 -6.03 -11.85
N ARG A 91 2.61 -7.36 -11.72
CA ARG A 91 2.12 -7.98 -10.47
C ARG A 91 3.04 -7.58 -9.31
N GLY A 92 2.45 -6.97 -8.28
CA GLY A 92 3.18 -6.48 -7.11
C GLY A 92 4.16 -5.33 -7.38
N LYS A 93 4.12 -4.68 -8.55
CA LYS A 93 4.98 -3.53 -8.86
C LYS A 93 4.17 -2.34 -9.32
N TYR A 94 4.45 -1.18 -8.73
CA TYR A 94 3.77 0.07 -9.05
C TYR A 94 4.78 1.19 -9.23
N ARG A 95 4.39 2.16 -10.06
CA ARG A 95 5.03 3.47 -10.15
C ARG A 95 4.14 4.47 -9.41
N GLY A 96 4.69 5.12 -8.39
CA GLY A 96 3.99 6.10 -7.57
C GLY A 96 4.46 7.53 -7.87
N THR A 97 3.51 8.46 -7.97
CA THR A 97 3.78 9.90 -8.03
C THR A 97 2.91 10.64 -7.03
N ARG A 98 3.41 11.81 -6.58
CA ARG A 98 2.74 12.75 -5.69
C ARG A 98 3.33 14.13 -5.93
N GLU A 99 2.56 15.19 -5.68
CA GLU A 99 2.93 16.58 -5.98
C GLU A 99 4.26 17.08 -5.38
N ASP A 100 4.67 16.55 -4.22
CA ASP A 100 5.89 16.92 -3.52
C ASP A 100 7.06 15.93 -3.75
N VAL A 101 6.81 14.86 -4.51
CA VAL A 101 7.80 13.84 -4.84
C VAL A 101 8.59 14.26 -6.07
N ILE A 102 9.91 14.28 -5.94
CA ILE A 102 10.82 14.51 -7.06
C ILE A 102 10.90 13.22 -7.88
N GLY A 103 10.26 13.24 -9.06
CA GLY A 103 10.22 12.11 -9.98
C GLY A 103 9.13 11.11 -9.62
N GLU A 104 9.51 9.83 -9.53
CA GLU A 104 8.60 8.73 -9.23
C GLU A 104 9.22 7.77 -8.22
N THR A 105 8.37 7.02 -7.52
CA THR A 105 8.79 5.93 -6.65
C THR A 105 8.39 4.58 -7.24
N LEU A 106 9.23 3.58 -7.04
CA LEU A 106 8.89 2.20 -7.35
C LEU A 106 8.42 1.51 -6.07
N VAL A 107 7.18 1.04 -6.09
CA VAL A 107 6.62 0.20 -5.04
C VAL A 107 6.79 -1.25 -5.45
N THR A 108 7.38 -2.05 -4.57
CA THR A 108 7.45 -3.51 -4.71
C THR A 108 6.70 -4.16 -3.57
N ILE A 109 5.79 -5.08 -3.90
CA ILE A 109 5.01 -5.86 -2.95
C ILE A 109 5.46 -7.31 -3.00
N SER A 110 5.68 -7.90 -1.83
CA SER A 110 5.98 -9.32 -1.67
C SER A 110 5.20 -9.85 -0.47
N GLY A 111 4.32 -10.82 -0.73
CA GLY A 111 3.35 -11.29 0.27
C GLY A 111 2.45 -10.16 0.76
N ASN A 112 2.47 -9.90 2.07
CA ASN A 112 1.67 -8.86 2.72
C ASN A 112 2.42 -7.53 2.92
N THR A 113 3.60 -7.35 2.33
CA THR A 113 4.48 -6.21 2.59
C THR A 113 4.83 -5.46 1.31
N ALA A 114 4.56 -4.15 1.28
CA ALA A 114 5.00 -3.20 0.27
C ALA A 114 6.22 -2.39 0.76
N ARG A 115 7.18 -2.14 -0.13
CA ARG A 115 8.36 -1.31 0.13
C ARG A 115 8.54 -0.29 -0.99
N PHE A 116 8.89 0.93 -0.62
CA PHE A 116 9.13 2.02 -1.55
C PHE A 116 10.00 3.10 -0.93
N SER A 117 10.64 3.91 -1.76
CA SER A 117 11.43 5.05 -1.31
C SER A 117 11.28 6.20 -2.29
N TYR A 118 11.15 7.41 -1.77
CA TYR A 118 10.94 8.62 -2.58
C TYR A 118 11.65 9.81 -1.95
N LEU A 119 11.98 10.77 -2.81
CA LEU A 119 12.60 12.02 -2.43
C LEU A 119 11.53 13.10 -2.41
N VAL A 120 11.38 13.79 -1.29
CA VAL A 120 10.45 14.90 -1.10
C VAL A 120 11.23 16.19 -0.95
N ASP A 121 10.74 17.26 -1.57
CA ASP A 121 11.16 18.62 -1.21
C ASP A 121 10.19 19.21 -0.20
N LEU A 122 10.63 19.43 1.03
CA LEU A 122 9.79 19.99 2.09
C LEU A 122 9.58 21.50 1.94
N ASP A 123 10.37 22.16 1.08
CA ASP A 123 10.27 23.58 0.81
C ASP A 123 9.91 23.81 -0.66
N ALA A 124 8.63 24.14 -0.89
CA ALA A 124 8.12 24.43 -2.24
C ALA A 124 8.77 25.67 -2.87
N SER A 125 9.31 26.59 -2.05
CA SER A 125 9.86 27.87 -2.50
C SER A 125 11.36 27.80 -2.80
N ASN A 126 12.14 27.04 -2.02
CA ASN A 126 13.61 27.09 -2.11
C ASN A 126 14.31 25.80 -2.56
N LYS A 127 13.55 24.75 -2.94
CA LYS A 127 14.00 23.47 -3.54
C LYS A 127 15.26 22.82 -2.94
N SER A 128 15.58 23.12 -1.69
CA SER A 128 16.86 22.82 -1.04
C SER A 128 16.68 21.99 0.24
N ASN A 129 15.43 21.77 0.68
CA ASN A 129 15.16 20.97 1.86
C ASN A 129 14.65 19.58 1.49
N ARG A 130 15.53 18.80 0.86
CA ARG A 130 15.21 17.46 0.39
C ARG A 130 15.43 16.40 1.44
N VAL A 131 14.46 15.52 1.57
CA VAL A 131 14.53 14.34 2.45
C VAL A 131 14.06 13.11 1.70
N ARG A 132 14.60 11.95 2.06
CA ARG A 132 14.23 10.67 1.47
C ARG A 132 13.53 9.80 2.49
N PHE A 133 12.34 9.32 2.12
CA PHE A 133 11.56 8.36 2.88
C PHE A 133 11.89 6.95 2.42
N TYR A 134 11.96 6.01 3.36
CA TYR A 134 12.09 4.58 3.13
C TYR A 134 10.95 3.85 3.83
N ASP A 135 9.88 3.60 3.07
CA ASP A 135 8.63 3.05 3.57
C ASP A 135 8.63 1.53 3.57
N THR A 136 8.15 0.96 4.67
CA THR A 136 7.73 -0.43 4.76
C THR A 136 6.30 -0.46 5.26
N MET A 137 5.39 -0.83 4.37
CA MET A 137 3.95 -0.93 4.60
C MET A 137 3.54 -2.39 4.64
N ARG A 138 2.87 -2.85 5.71
CA ARG A 138 2.54 -4.25 5.90
C ARG A 138 1.10 -4.43 6.37
N LEU A 139 0.35 -5.27 5.67
CA LEU A 139 -0.96 -5.76 6.10
C LEU A 139 -0.79 -6.72 7.28
N GLN A 140 -1.47 -6.42 8.38
CA GLN A 140 -1.48 -7.17 9.63
C GLN A 140 -2.64 -8.19 9.64
N ASP A 141 -2.57 -9.16 10.55
CA ASP A 141 -3.55 -10.24 10.67
C ASP A 141 -4.94 -9.74 11.11
N ASP A 142 -5.00 -8.61 11.81
CA ASP A 142 -6.24 -7.93 12.21
C ASP A 142 -6.88 -7.10 11.08
N GLY A 143 -6.29 -7.14 9.88
CA GLY A 143 -6.77 -6.41 8.71
C GLY A 143 -6.36 -4.94 8.66
N THR A 144 -5.58 -4.44 9.62
CA THR A 144 -4.98 -3.10 9.54
C THR A 144 -3.73 -3.10 8.67
N VAL A 145 -3.34 -1.94 8.15
CA VAL A 145 -2.04 -1.77 7.46
C VAL A 145 -1.16 -0.84 8.26
N LEU A 146 0.03 -1.31 8.60
CA LEU A 146 1.03 -0.51 9.29
C LEU A 146 2.11 -0.07 8.31
N ASN A 147 2.29 1.24 8.17
CA ASN A 147 3.42 1.84 7.48
C ASN A 147 4.41 2.43 8.49
N LYS A 148 5.69 2.11 8.29
CA LYS A 148 6.81 2.75 8.98
C LYS A 148 7.76 3.30 7.93
N ALA A 149 8.21 4.54 8.10
CA ALA A 149 9.25 5.11 7.27
C ALA A 149 10.44 5.63 8.07
N LEU A 150 11.63 5.35 7.56
CA LEU A 150 12.85 6.06 7.94
C LEU A 150 13.01 7.27 7.02
N VAL A 151 13.18 8.45 7.61
CA VAL A 151 13.43 9.68 6.86
C VAL A 151 14.90 10.05 7.00
N THR A 152 15.55 10.27 5.86
CA THR A 152 16.97 10.64 5.80
C THR A 152 17.17 11.98 5.11
N LYS A 153 18.20 12.72 5.53
CA LYS A 153 18.69 13.93 4.87
C LYS A 153 20.18 13.76 4.63
N PHE A 154 20.62 13.94 3.39
CA PHE A 154 22.01 13.65 2.97
C PHE A 154 22.51 12.25 3.39
N GLY A 155 21.61 11.26 3.41
CA GLY A 155 21.91 9.88 3.82
C GLY A 155 21.89 9.62 5.33
N LEU A 156 21.80 10.66 6.17
CA LEU A 156 21.73 10.52 7.62
C LEU A 156 20.27 10.41 8.10
N PRO A 157 19.94 9.48 9.01
CA PRO A 157 18.64 9.44 9.68
C PRO A 157 18.30 10.75 10.38
N VAL A 158 17.14 11.33 10.08
CA VAL A 158 16.67 12.57 10.70
C VAL A 158 15.28 12.47 11.31
N ALA A 159 14.45 11.54 10.85
CA ALA A 159 13.13 11.33 11.42
C ALA A 159 12.58 9.92 11.17
N LEU A 160 11.51 9.59 11.89
CA LEU A 160 10.73 8.38 11.76
C LEU A 160 9.25 8.75 11.58
N THR A 161 8.57 8.02 10.72
CA THR A 161 7.11 8.03 10.63
C THR A 161 6.54 6.67 10.96
N ARG A 162 5.35 6.70 11.56
CA ARG A 162 4.51 5.53 11.77
C ARG A 162 3.08 5.92 11.45
N VAL A 163 2.42 5.15 10.59
CA VAL A 163 1.02 5.38 10.20
C VAL A 163 0.29 4.05 10.19
N GLU A 164 -0.85 3.99 10.88
CA GLU A 164 -1.70 2.81 10.93
C GLU A 164 -3.02 3.10 10.24
N PHE A 165 -3.30 2.38 9.17
CA PHE A 165 -4.47 2.53 8.32
C PHE A 165 -5.53 1.50 8.68
N ARG A 166 -6.80 1.90 8.61
CA ARG A 166 -7.98 1.06 8.81
C ARG A 166 -9.03 1.38 7.75
N ARG A 167 -9.51 0.35 7.06
CA ARG A 167 -10.64 0.48 6.12
C ARG A 167 -11.91 0.88 6.87
N ARG A 168 -12.77 1.66 6.21
CA ARG A 168 -14.09 2.07 6.72
C ARG A 168 -15.22 1.48 5.89
#